data_AF-A0A8C7XSS8-F1
#
_entry.id   AF-A0A8C7XSS8-F1
#
_cell.length_a   1.000
_cell.length_b   1.000
_cell.length_c   1.000
_cell.angle_alpha   90.00
_cell.angle_beta   90.00
_cell.angle_gamma   90.00
#
_symmetry.space_group_name_H-M   'P 1'
#
loop_
_entity.id
_entity.type
_entity.pdbx_description
1 polymer ?
#
loop_
_entity_poly.entity_id
_entity_poly.type
_entity_poly.pdbx_seq_one_letter_code
_entity_poly.pdbx_strand_id
1 'polypeptide(L)'
;MRLTSGFCALLCCVEELYGDFEDLETGEVHKSQSGQEDVAENTDSDEDGEEEVKVEEEVVQKNKRLEKKRRLKERFDAEYDDGDATYFDDLKEEMQKQAELNRAEFEDVDDETRVQYEGFRPGMYVRVEISSVPCEFVTNFDPHYPIILGGLVSSEGNIGYLQMRLKKHRWYDRILKTRDPLILSLGWRRFQTIPLYHIEDHNGRHRLLKYTPQHMHCGASIWGESPARSRNTN
;
A
#
# COMPACT_ATOMS: atom_id res chain seq x y z
N MET A 1 19.52 6.55 26.77
CA MET A 1 19.62 5.53 25.72
C MET A 1 20.05 6.22 24.45
N ARG A 2 21.30 5.98 24.02
CA ARG A 2 21.88 6.45 22.76
C ARG A 2 21.60 5.40 21.70
N LEU A 3 21.29 5.77 20.46
CA LEU A 3 21.52 4.95 19.25
C LEU A 3 21.24 5.79 17.99
N THR A 4 22.22 6.58 17.53
CA THR A 4 22.32 7.03 16.13
C THR A 4 23.78 7.38 15.82
N SER A 5 24.59 6.39 15.44
CA SER A 5 25.88 6.64 14.77
C SER A 5 26.31 5.46 13.87
N GLY A 6 25.37 4.64 13.41
CA GLY A 6 25.67 3.41 12.67
C GLY A 6 25.69 3.52 11.15
N PHE A 7 25.28 4.65 10.57
CA PHE A 7 25.10 4.75 9.10
C PHE A 7 26.22 5.52 8.38
N CYS A 8 27.06 6.26 9.11
CA CYS A 8 28.14 7.06 8.53
C CYS A 8 29.43 6.25 8.26
N ALA A 9 29.61 5.11 8.96
CA ALA A 9 30.81 4.27 8.82
C ALA A 9 30.84 3.41 7.54
N LEU A 10 29.70 3.23 6.85
CA LEU A 10 29.61 2.37 5.67
C LEU A 10 30.03 3.05 4.36
N LEU A 11 29.93 4.37 4.25
CA LEU A 11 30.36 5.11 3.07
C LEU A 11 31.89 5.32 3.02
N CYS A 12 32.55 5.40 4.17
CA CYS A 12 34.00 5.62 4.23
C CYS A 12 34.80 4.37 3.85
N CYS A 13 34.29 3.16 4.15
CA CYS A 13 34.98 1.91 3.79
C CYS A 13 34.87 1.54 2.29
N VAL A 14 34.04 2.21 1.49
CA VAL A 14 33.87 1.86 0.07
C VAL A 14 34.89 2.58 -0.83
N GLU A 15 35.35 3.78 -0.46
CA GLU A 15 36.39 4.49 -1.22
C GLU A 15 37.78 3.85 -1.08
N GLU A 16 38.07 3.19 0.04
CA GLU A 16 39.39 2.60 0.31
C GLU A 16 39.59 1.22 -0.33
N LEU A 17 38.50 0.54 -0.73
CA LEU A 17 38.56 -0.80 -1.33
C LEU A 17 38.74 -0.81 -2.86
N TYR A 18 38.60 0.34 -3.52
CA TYR A 18 38.56 0.45 -5.00
C TYR A 18 39.82 1.09 -5.62
N GLY A 19 40.95 1.09 -4.91
CA GLY A 19 42.16 1.79 -5.35
C GLY A 19 43.19 0.95 -6.11
N ASP A 20 43.23 -0.37 -5.88
CA ASP A 20 44.30 -1.24 -6.38
C ASP A 20 43.72 -2.33 -7.29
N PHE A 21 43.91 -2.19 -8.60
CA PHE A 21 43.46 -3.17 -9.60
C PHE A 21 44.67 -3.77 -10.34
N GLU A 22 44.69 -5.10 -10.44
CA GLU A 22 45.72 -5.88 -11.13
C GLU A 22 45.12 -6.41 -12.43
N ASP A 23 45.69 -5.99 -13.58
CA ASP A 23 45.22 -6.40 -14.90
C ASP A 23 45.83 -7.76 -15.29
N LEU A 24 45.01 -8.81 -15.24
CA LEU A 24 45.41 -10.22 -15.37
C LEU A 24 45.86 -10.65 -16.78
N GLU A 25 45.79 -9.76 -17.79
CA GLU A 25 46.31 -10.03 -19.14
C GLU A 25 47.67 -9.34 -19.38
N THR A 26 47.97 -8.28 -18.63
CA THR A 26 49.13 -7.40 -18.88
C THR A 26 50.16 -7.39 -17.74
N GLY A 27 49.77 -7.81 -16.53
CA GLY A 27 50.67 -7.98 -15.38
C GLY A 27 51.19 -6.68 -14.75
N GLU A 28 50.66 -5.52 -15.15
CA GLU A 28 51.03 -4.23 -14.56
C GLU A 28 50.12 -3.88 -13.37
N VAL A 29 50.74 -3.60 -12.22
CA VAL A 29 50.05 -3.22 -10.98
C VAL A 29 50.14 -1.71 -10.81
N HIS A 30 49.00 -1.02 -10.91
CA HIS A 30 48.91 0.41 -10.63
C HIS A 30 48.56 0.65 -9.15
N LYS A 31 49.52 1.16 -8.37
CA LYS A 31 49.29 1.63 -6.99
C LYS A 31 49.25 3.16 -6.95
N SER A 32 48.22 3.72 -6.32
CA SER A 32 48.18 5.15 -6.05
C SER A 32 49.01 5.48 -4.80
N GLN A 33 50.06 6.29 -4.94
CA GLN A 33 50.82 6.81 -3.80
C GLN A 33 50.09 8.00 -3.18
N SER A 34 49.79 7.92 -1.89
CA SER A 34 49.43 9.07 -1.05
C SER A 34 50.37 9.16 0.15
N GLY A 35 51.01 10.33 0.28
CA GLY A 35 51.52 10.90 1.53
C GLY A 35 52.89 10.44 2.06
N GLN A 36 53.94 11.25 1.82
CA GLN A 36 55.07 11.34 2.75
C GLN A 36 55.36 12.83 2.99
N GLU A 37 54.99 13.31 4.18
CA GLU A 37 55.42 14.56 4.78
C GLU A 37 56.84 14.37 5.33
N ASP A 38 57.79 15.23 4.94
CA ASP A 38 59.07 15.40 5.64
C ASP A 38 59.15 16.82 6.22
N VAL A 39 59.49 16.87 7.52
CA VAL A 39 59.53 18.05 8.39
C VAL A 39 60.95 18.65 8.45
N ALA A 40 61.04 19.94 8.12
CA ALA A 40 61.93 21.03 8.60
C ALA A 40 63.45 20.81 8.90
N GLU A 41 64.31 21.63 8.28
CA GLU A 41 65.00 22.78 8.93
C GLU A 41 65.85 23.65 7.94
N ASN A 42 65.45 24.93 7.80
CA ASN A 42 66.15 26.21 7.53
C ASN A 42 67.36 26.34 6.57
N THR A 43 67.27 27.28 5.61
CA THR A 43 68.01 28.59 5.60
C THR A 43 67.47 29.51 4.47
N ASP A 44 67.29 30.79 4.81
CA ASP A 44 66.71 31.95 4.11
C ASP A 44 66.91 32.11 2.59
N SER A 45 65.89 32.64 1.88
CA SER A 45 65.85 34.03 1.35
C SER A 45 64.90 34.17 0.13
N ASP A 46 63.92 35.06 0.27
CA ASP A 46 63.32 35.98 -0.72
C ASP A 46 62.36 35.53 -1.86
N GLU A 47 61.32 36.36 -1.97
CA GLU A 47 60.40 36.69 -3.08
C GLU A 47 59.00 36.03 -3.18
N ASP A 48 58.03 36.87 -2.74
CA ASP A 48 56.58 36.83 -2.91
C ASP A 48 56.09 36.58 -4.36
N GLY A 49 54.93 35.90 -4.50
CA GLY A 49 53.94 36.32 -5.50
C GLY A 49 53.29 35.29 -6.45
N GLU A 50 53.42 33.97 -6.27
CA GLU A 50 52.88 33.00 -7.26
C GLU A 50 51.97 31.87 -6.71
N GLU A 51 51.72 31.79 -5.40
CA GLU A 51 50.97 30.66 -4.81
C GLU A 51 49.46 30.88 -4.68
N GLU A 52 48.97 32.12 -4.49
CA GLU A 52 47.53 32.38 -4.30
C GLU A 52 46.70 32.14 -5.58
N VAL A 53 47.27 32.40 -6.77
CA VAL A 53 46.57 32.22 -8.06
C VAL A 53 46.39 30.73 -8.42
N LYS A 54 47.34 29.86 -8.04
CA LYS A 54 47.27 28.42 -8.30
C LYS A 54 46.24 27.72 -7.42
N VAL A 55 46.05 28.18 -6.18
CA VAL A 55 45.03 27.65 -5.27
C VAL A 55 43.63 28.07 -5.70
N GLU A 56 43.44 29.31 -6.17
CA GLU A 56 42.15 29.77 -6.72
C GLU A 56 41.78 29.05 -8.03
N GLU A 57 42.74 28.83 -8.94
CA GLU A 57 42.50 28.08 -10.18
C GLU A 57 42.19 26.60 -9.90
N GLU A 58 42.84 25.96 -8.93
CA GLU A 58 42.51 24.61 -8.48
C GLU A 58 41.10 24.51 -7.89
N VAL A 59 40.69 25.48 -7.06
CA VAL A 59 39.35 25.52 -6.45
C VAL A 59 38.27 25.76 -7.52
N VAL A 60 38.52 26.63 -8.50
CA VAL A 60 37.63 26.85 -9.65
C VAL A 60 37.55 25.61 -10.55
N GLN A 61 38.66 24.90 -10.76
CA GLN A 61 38.65 23.64 -11.52
C GLN A 61 37.94 22.50 -10.76
N LYS A 62 38.11 22.40 -9.44
CA LYS A 62 37.39 21.47 -8.56
C LYS A 62 35.88 21.76 -8.58
N ASN A 63 35.48 23.02 -8.51
CA ASN A 63 34.07 23.44 -8.63
C ASN A 63 33.49 23.11 -10.01
N LYS A 64 34.24 23.34 -11.10
CA LYS A 64 33.82 22.94 -12.46
C LYS A 64 33.69 21.41 -12.62
N ARG A 65 34.54 20.62 -11.96
CA ARG A 65 34.46 19.15 -11.94
C ARG A 65 33.24 18.68 -11.14
N LEU A 66 32.96 19.29 -9.99
CA LEU A 66 31.78 19.01 -9.17
C LEU A 66 30.48 19.33 -9.91
N GLU A 67 30.43 20.45 -10.61
CA GLU A 67 29.24 20.85 -11.38
C GLU A 67 29.01 19.93 -12.58
N LYS A 68 30.08 19.47 -13.25
CA LYS A 68 29.99 18.43 -14.28
C LYS A 68 29.53 17.08 -13.70
N LYS A 69 30.03 16.70 -12.52
CA LYS A 69 29.59 15.49 -11.81
C LYS A 69 28.13 15.58 -11.41
N ARG A 70 27.65 16.75 -10.99
CA ARG A 70 26.24 17.01 -10.67
C ARG A 70 25.34 16.90 -11.90
N ARG A 71 25.71 17.55 -13.02
CA ARG A 71 24.95 17.47 -14.28
C ARG A 71 24.97 16.08 -14.93
N LEU A 72 26.00 15.29 -14.65
CA LEU A 72 26.07 13.91 -15.12
C LEU A 72 25.21 13.00 -14.24
N LYS A 73 25.21 13.22 -12.93
CA LYS A 73 24.30 12.55 -11.99
C LYS A 73 22.84 12.88 -12.28
N GLU A 74 22.49 14.14 -12.49
CA GLU A 74 21.13 14.56 -12.87
C GLU A 74 20.65 13.90 -14.18
N ARG A 75 21.56 13.68 -15.14
CA ARG A 75 21.24 12.97 -16.39
C ARG A 75 21.12 11.45 -16.20
N PHE A 76 21.95 10.87 -15.34
CA PHE A 76 21.91 9.44 -15.03
C PHE A 76 20.65 9.07 -14.25
N ASP A 77 20.32 9.86 -13.22
CA ASP A 77 19.10 9.68 -12.42
C ASP A 77 17.86 9.83 -13.32
N ALA A 78 17.84 10.79 -14.26
CA ALA A 78 16.73 10.93 -15.21
C ALA A 78 16.60 9.80 -16.25
N GLU A 79 17.67 9.05 -16.54
CA GLU A 79 17.67 7.98 -17.54
C GLU A 79 17.40 6.60 -16.91
N TYR A 80 17.68 6.41 -15.62
CA TYR A 80 17.58 5.12 -14.93
C TYR A 80 16.47 5.01 -13.89
N ASP A 81 15.96 6.12 -13.32
CA ASP A 81 14.93 6.08 -12.27
C ASP A 81 13.51 5.78 -12.83
N ASP A 82 13.31 6.01 -14.13
CA ASP A 82 12.03 5.76 -14.84
C ASP A 82 11.91 4.32 -15.39
N GLY A 83 12.94 3.47 -15.18
CA GLY A 83 13.12 2.22 -15.92
C GLY A 83 12.49 0.96 -15.32
N ASP A 84 12.00 1.01 -14.08
CA ASP A 84 11.49 -0.19 -13.36
C ASP A 84 10.22 0.05 -12.54
N ALA A 85 9.62 1.25 -12.62
CA ALA A 85 8.33 1.51 -12.01
C ALA A 85 7.23 0.85 -12.85
N THR A 86 6.64 -0.23 -12.33
CA THR A 86 5.47 -0.82 -12.99
C THR A 86 4.26 0.08 -12.76
N TYR A 87 3.28 0.07 -13.67
CA TYR A 87 1.99 0.77 -13.48
C TYR A 87 1.31 0.44 -12.13
N PHE A 88 1.59 -0.74 -11.58
CA PHE A 88 1.10 -1.13 -10.26
C PHE A 88 1.80 -0.36 -9.13
N ASP A 89 3.10 -0.10 -9.27
CA ASP A 89 3.87 0.69 -8.32
C ASP A 89 3.42 2.15 -8.35
N ASP A 90 3.16 2.73 -9.52
CA ASP A 90 2.58 4.08 -9.65
C ASP A 90 1.24 4.21 -8.92
N LEU A 91 0.31 3.28 -9.15
CA LEU A 91 -1.00 3.28 -8.47
C LEU A 91 -0.86 3.14 -6.95
N LYS A 92 0.09 2.32 -6.49
CA LYS A 92 0.36 2.14 -5.08
C LYS A 92 0.94 3.41 -4.48
N GLU A 93 1.86 4.07 -5.18
CA GLU A 93 2.41 5.35 -4.78
C GLU A 93 1.32 6.44 -4.74
N GLU A 94 0.42 6.50 -5.71
CA GLU A 94 -0.71 7.45 -5.68
C GLU A 94 -1.61 7.20 -4.46
N MET A 95 -1.95 5.95 -4.16
CA MET A 95 -2.71 5.59 -2.95
C MET A 95 -1.97 5.98 -1.67
N GLN A 96 -0.65 5.79 -1.63
CA GLN A 96 0.18 6.15 -0.48
C GLN A 96 0.29 7.67 -0.31
N LYS A 97 0.59 8.39 -1.38
CA LYS A 97 0.65 9.87 -1.42
C LYS A 97 -0.67 10.46 -0.93
N GLN A 98 -1.81 9.95 -1.40
CA GLN A 98 -3.11 10.42 -0.91
C GLN A 98 -3.32 10.14 0.58
N ALA A 99 -2.91 8.96 1.07
CA ALA A 99 -3.02 8.62 2.50
C ALA A 99 -2.10 9.47 3.38
N GLU A 100 -0.89 9.80 2.89
CA GLU A 100 0.07 10.68 3.55
C GLU A 100 -0.43 12.12 3.60
N LEU A 101 -0.97 12.64 2.50
CA LEU A 101 -1.59 13.97 2.44
C LEU A 101 -2.73 14.10 3.45
N ASN A 102 -3.65 13.12 3.47
CA ASN A 102 -4.74 13.10 4.44
C ASN A 102 -4.18 13.07 5.88
N ARG A 103 -3.14 12.28 6.14
CA ARG A 103 -2.55 12.20 7.49
C ARG A 103 -1.91 13.53 7.91
N ALA A 104 -1.16 14.16 7.02
CA ALA A 104 -0.45 15.41 7.27
C ALA A 104 -1.41 16.58 7.49
N GLU A 105 -2.52 16.65 6.74
CA GLU A 105 -3.53 17.71 6.89
C GLU A 105 -4.16 17.73 8.29
N PHE A 106 -4.29 16.57 8.94
CA PHE A 106 -4.91 16.43 10.26
C PHE A 106 -3.93 16.29 11.42
N GLU A 107 -2.61 16.45 11.21
CA GLU A 107 -1.60 16.32 12.28
C GLU A 107 -1.65 17.50 13.27
N ASP A 108 -1.92 18.71 12.78
CA ASP A 108 -1.97 19.95 13.59
C ASP A 108 -3.33 20.21 14.25
N VAL A 109 -4.32 19.34 14.00
CA VAL A 109 -5.70 19.49 14.48
C VAL A 109 -5.89 18.69 15.77
N ASP A 110 -6.53 19.30 16.77
CA ASP A 110 -6.82 18.63 18.04
C ASP A 110 -7.66 17.36 17.84
N ASP A 111 -7.39 16.34 18.66
CA ASP A 111 -8.02 15.02 18.55
C ASP A 111 -9.56 15.09 18.64
N GLU A 112 -10.14 16.00 19.44
CA GLU A 112 -11.60 16.14 19.55
C GLU A 112 -12.21 16.63 18.23
N THR A 113 -11.60 17.65 17.63
CA THR A 113 -12.04 18.19 16.33
C THR A 113 -11.82 17.17 15.22
N ARG A 114 -10.72 16.43 15.26
CA ARG A 114 -10.39 15.40 14.26
C ARG A 114 -11.41 14.26 14.24
N VAL A 115 -11.87 13.79 15.40
CA VAL A 115 -12.91 12.75 15.50
C VAL A 115 -14.24 13.21 14.89
N GLN A 116 -14.56 14.50 14.93
CA GLN A 116 -15.80 15.02 14.32
C GLN A 116 -15.75 15.00 12.78
N TYR A 117 -14.58 15.19 12.17
CA TYR A 117 -14.41 15.19 10.72
C TYR A 117 -14.17 13.80 10.13
N GLU A 118 -13.21 13.05 10.66
CA GLU A 118 -12.83 11.72 10.15
C GLU A 118 -13.69 10.58 10.75
N GLY A 119 -14.25 10.81 11.93
CA GLY A 119 -14.83 9.74 12.76
C GLY A 119 -13.79 9.05 13.65
N PHE A 120 -14.16 7.87 14.18
CA PHE A 120 -13.27 7.06 15.01
C PHE A 120 -12.30 6.26 14.15
N ARG A 121 -10.99 6.49 14.33
CA ARG A 121 -9.93 5.78 13.62
C ARG A 121 -9.80 4.32 14.09
N PRO A 122 -9.38 3.38 13.21
CA PRO A 122 -9.15 2.01 13.60
C PRO A 122 -8.05 1.92 14.67
N GLY A 123 -8.25 1.06 15.69
CA GLY A 123 -7.31 0.85 16.80
C GLY A 123 -7.63 1.64 18.07
N MET A 124 -8.59 2.58 18.02
CA MET A 124 -9.09 3.27 19.22
C MET A 124 -10.03 2.37 20.03
N TYR A 125 -9.92 2.40 21.36
CA TYR A 125 -10.87 1.73 22.25
C TYR A 125 -12.09 2.63 22.46
N VAL A 126 -13.27 2.16 22.05
CA VAL A 126 -14.52 2.94 22.08
C VAL A 126 -15.57 2.22 22.92
N ARG A 127 -16.35 2.98 23.70
CA ARG A 127 -17.55 2.49 24.38
C ARG A 127 -18.78 2.86 23.56
N VAL A 128 -19.54 1.86 23.13
CA VAL A 128 -20.78 2.05 22.36
C VAL A 128 -21.98 1.72 23.23
N GLU A 129 -22.94 2.64 23.32
CA GLU A 129 -24.22 2.42 23.98
C GLU A 129 -25.30 2.23 22.90
N ILE A 130 -25.99 1.08 22.94
CA ILE A 130 -27.06 0.74 22.00
C ILE A 130 -28.37 0.77 22.78
N SER A 131 -29.30 1.62 22.35
CA SER A 131 -30.63 1.68 22.92
C SER A 131 -31.53 0.57 22.34
N SER A 132 -32.54 0.14 23.11
CA SER A 132 -33.57 -0.81 22.66
C SER A 132 -33.05 -2.20 22.25
N VAL A 133 -32.09 -2.75 22.99
CA VAL A 133 -31.66 -4.15 22.81
C VAL A 133 -32.71 -5.09 23.42
N PRO A 134 -33.13 -6.17 22.73
CA PRO A 134 -34.05 -7.17 23.28
C PRO A 134 -33.54 -7.77 24.59
N CYS A 135 -34.42 -7.98 25.58
CA CYS A 135 -34.01 -8.48 26.89
C CYS A 135 -33.49 -9.92 26.82
N GLU A 136 -33.95 -10.69 25.84
CA GLU A 136 -33.51 -12.06 25.56
C GLU A 136 -32.01 -12.12 25.27
N PHE A 137 -31.46 -11.08 24.61
CA PHE A 137 -30.03 -11.01 24.33
C PHE A 137 -29.19 -10.90 25.60
N VAL A 138 -29.68 -10.15 26.60
CA VAL A 138 -28.98 -9.97 27.87
C VAL A 138 -29.11 -11.21 28.75
N THR A 139 -30.29 -11.85 28.78
CA THR A 139 -30.51 -13.05 29.60
C THR A 139 -29.76 -14.28 29.09
N ASN A 140 -29.59 -14.39 27.78
CA ASN A 140 -28.95 -15.54 27.13
C ASN A 140 -27.54 -15.22 26.62
N PHE A 141 -26.89 -14.22 27.21
CA PHE A 141 -25.53 -13.85 26.85
C PHE A 141 -24.54 -14.96 27.27
N ASP A 142 -23.88 -15.57 26.29
CA ASP A 142 -22.82 -16.55 26.50
C ASP A 142 -21.48 -15.98 26.01
N PRO A 143 -20.47 -15.81 26.89
CA PRO A 143 -19.15 -15.31 26.53
C PRO A 143 -18.39 -16.14 25.48
N HIS A 144 -18.79 -17.39 25.21
CA HIS A 144 -18.17 -18.21 24.18
C HIS A 144 -18.50 -17.73 22.75
N TYR A 145 -19.64 -17.05 22.56
CA TYR A 145 -20.04 -16.53 21.26
C TYR A 145 -19.63 -15.06 21.11
N PRO A 146 -18.73 -14.73 20.15
CA PRO A 146 -18.28 -13.35 19.98
C PRO A 146 -19.39 -12.46 19.42
N ILE A 147 -19.46 -11.22 19.92
CA ILE A 147 -20.32 -10.18 19.38
C ILE A 147 -19.49 -9.34 18.40
N ILE A 148 -19.99 -9.21 17.17
CA ILE A 148 -19.38 -8.38 16.14
C ILE A 148 -20.36 -7.26 15.82
N LEU A 149 -19.86 -6.02 15.85
CA LEU A 149 -20.60 -4.84 15.43
C LEU A 149 -20.04 -4.36 14.10
N GLY A 150 -20.90 -4.23 13.09
CA GLY A 150 -20.56 -3.72 11.77
C GLY A 150 -21.38 -2.48 11.44
N GLY A 151 -20.74 -1.47 10.86
CA GLY A 151 -21.43 -0.32 10.30
C GLY A 151 -22.10 -0.70 8.97
N LEU A 152 -23.39 -0.39 8.83
CA LEU A 152 -24.13 -0.58 7.59
C LEU A 152 -24.03 0.66 6.72
N VAL A 153 -23.83 0.47 5.42
CA VAL A 153 -23.88 1.57 4.45
C VAL A 153 -25.33 1.98 4.24
N SER A 154 -25.60 3.26 3.96
CA SER A 154 -26.98 3.75 3.71
C SER A 154 -27.72 3.00 2.60
N SER A 155 -27.00 2.38 1.65
CA SER A 155 -27.57 1.55 0.59
C SER A 155 -28.01 0.16 1.08
N GLU A 156 -27.45 -0.34 2.19
CA GLU A 156 -27.69 -1.66 2.75
C GLU A 156 -28.95 -1.76 3.62
N GLY A 157 -29.54 -0.62 3.98
CA GLY A 157 -30.81 -0.56 4.73
C GLY A 157 -32.04 -0.85 3.88
N ASN A 158 -31.92 -0.84 2.55
CA ASN A 158 -33.06 -0.95 1.66
C ASN A 158 -33.44 -2.42 1.40
N ILE A 159 -34.71 -2.73 1.61
CA ILE A 159 -35.31 -4.03 1.28
C ILE A 159 -35.74 -4.01 -0.18
N GLY A 160 -35.40 -5.06 -0.93
CA GLY A 160 -35.80 -5.19 -2.32
C GLY A 160 -35.59 -6.59 -2.89
N TYR A 161 -35.80 -6.70 -4.20
CA TYR A 161 -35.43 -7.90 -4.93
C TYR A 161 -33.95 -7.85 -5.29
N LEU A 162 -33.19 -8.80 -4.77
CA LEU A 162 -31.78 -8.98 -5.11
C LEU A 162 -31.65 -10.06 -6.18
N GLN A 163 -31.04 -9.70 -7.30
CA GLN A 163 -30.60 -10.64 -8.32
C GLN A 163 -29.14 -11.01 -8.06
N MET A 164 -28.87 -12.29 -7.90
CA MET A 164 -27.53 -12.82 -7.65
C MET A 164 -27.23 -14.01 -8.56
N ARG A 165 -25.95 -14.30 -8.78
CA ARG A 165 -25.51 -15.52 -9.45
C ARG A 165 -25.03 -16.51 -8.40
N LEU A 166 -25.65 -17.69 -8.36
CA LEU A 166 -25.28 -18.74 -7.41
C LEU A 166 -24.99 -20.05 -8.11
N LYS A 167 -24.16 -20.85 -7.45
CA LYS A 167 -23.80 -22.21 -7.86
C LYS A 167 -23.94 -23.10 -6.64
N LYS A 168 -24.49 -24.28 -6.88
CA LYS A 168 -24.53 -25.33 -5.86
C LYS A 168 -23.09 -25.68 -5.45
N HIS A 169 -22.85 -25.77 -4.15
CA HIS A 169 -21.54 -26.18 -3.64
C HIS A 169 -21.22 -27.64 -3.99
N ARG A 170 -19.93 -27.94 -4.28
CA ARG A 170 -19.49 -29.25 -4.78
C ARG A 170 -19.76 -30.39 -3.79
N TRP A 171 -19.58 -30.14 -2.50
CA TRP A 171 -19.76 -31.14 -1.44
C TRP A 171 -21.18 -31.22 -0.89
N TYR A 172 -22.12 -30.44 -1.43
CA TYR A 172 -23.51 -30.56 -1.06
C TYR A 172 -24.17 -31.61 -1.95
N ASP A 173 -24.73 -32.67 -1.38
CA ASP A 173 -25.24 -33.77 -2.21
C ASP A 173 -26.56 -33.40 -2.91
N ARG A 174 -27.45 -32.68 -2.22
CA ARG A 174 -28.81 -32.38 -2.71
C ARG A 174 -28.81 -31.22 -3.72
N ILE A 175 -29.72 -31.27 -4.70
CA ILE A 175 -30.01 -30.11 -5.54
C ILE A 175 -30.97 -29.18 -4.80
N LEU A 176 -30.80 -27.87 -4.99
CA LEU A 176 -31.69 -26.89 -4.39
C LEU A 176 -32.90 -26.71 -5.29
N LYS A 177 -34.09 -26.69 -4.69
CA LYS A 177 -35.35 -26.49 -5.39
C LYS A 177 -35.83 -25.05 -5.23
N THR A 178 -36.46 -24.53 -6.27
CA THR A 178 -37.09 -23.21 -6.23
C THR A 178 -38.23 -23.20 -5.21
N ARG A 179 -38.30 -22.12 -4.41
CA ARG A 179 -39.24 -21.94 -3.29
C ARG A 179 -38.97 -22.75 -2.02
N ASP A 180 -37.80 -23.39 -1.90
CA ASP A 180 -37.38 -23.96 -0.62
C ASP A 180 -36.64 -22.91 0.22
N PRO A 181 -36.91 -22.79 1.52
CA PRO A 181 -36.24 -21.81 2.37
C PRO A 181 -34.73 -22.09 2.43
N LEU A 182 -33.93 -21.03 2.24
CA LEU A 182 -32.48 -21.09 2.28
C LEU A 182 -31.96 -19.98 3.19
N ILE A 183 -31.06 -20.35 4.11
CA ILE A 183 -30.33 -19.39 4.93
C ILE A 183 -29.15 -18.89 4.10
N LEU A 184 -29.13 -17.59 3.86
CA LEU A 184 -28.06 -16.90 3.15
C LEU A 184 -27.29 -16.02 4.13
N SER A 185 -25.96 -16.03 3.98
CA SER A 185 -25.08 -15.08 4.64
C SER A 185 -24.63 -14.05 3.59
N LEU A 186 -25.14 -12.83 3.69
CA LEU A 186 -24.80 -11.72 2.79
C LEU A 186 -24.33 -10.54 3.63
N GLY A 187 -23.07 -10.15 3.46
CA GLY A 187 -22.44 -9.12 4.30
C GLY A 187 -22.49 -9.50 5.78
N TRP A 188 -22.95 -8.56 6.62
CA TRP A 188 -23.11 -8.76 8.06
C TRP A 188 -24.35 -9.58 8.46
N ARG A 189 -25.27 -9.84 7.52
CA ARG A 189 -26.58 -10.38 7.83
C ARG A 189 -26.70 -11.84 7.42
N ARG A 190 -27.28 -12.64 8.31
CA ARG A 190 -27.70 -14.02 8.06
C ARG A 190 -29.21 -14.05 8.14
N PHE A 191 -29.86 -14.36 7.03
CA PHE A 191 -31.33 -14.39 6.99
C PHE A 191 -31.83 -15.54 6.13
N GLN A 192 -33.03 -16.00 6.46
CA GLN A 192 -33.73 -17.03 5.72
C GLN A 192 -34.59 -16.37 4.64
N THR A 193 -34.43 -16.80 3.39
CA THR A 193 -35.24 -16.32 2.26
C THR A 193 -35.68 -17.48 1.37
N ILE A 194 -36.58 -17.19 0.44
CA ILE A 194 -37.16 -18.17 -0.47
C ILE A 194 -36.72 -17.82 -1.91
N PRO A 195 -35.63 -18.43 -2.42
CA PRO A 195 -35.07 -18.09 -3.71
C PRO A 195 -35.88 -18.61 -4.91
N LEU A 196 -35.86 -17.81 -5.98
CA LEU A 196 -36.34 -18.18 -7.32
C LEU A 196 -35.15 -18.31 -8.29
N TYR A 197 -34.81 -19.53 -8.70
CA TYR A 197 -33.72 -19.78 -9.63
C TYR A 197 -34.14 -19.55 -11.09
N HIS A 198 -33.29 -18.91 -11.88
CA HIS A 198 -33.50 -18.67 -13.30
C HIS A 198 -32.19 -18.79 -14.10
N ILE A 199 -32.30 -18.97 -15.41
CA ILE A 199 -31.19 -18.91 -16.35
C ILE A 199 -31.50 -17.90 -17.44
N GLU A 200 -30.49 -17.13 -17.83
CA GLU A 200 -30.60 -16.21 -18.96
C GLU A 200 -30.43 -17.01 -20.26
N ASP A 201 -31.46 -17.02 -21.09
CA ASP A 201 -31.38 -17.59 -22.44
C ASP A 201 -30.66 -16.59 -23.38
N HIS A 202 -30.18 -17.06 -24.54
CA HIS A 202 -29.48 -16.22 -25.54
C HIS A 202 -30.29 -15.00 -26.03
N ASN A 203 -31.60 -15.00 -25.80
CA ASN A 203 -32.53 -13.93 -26.15
C ASN A 203 -32.67 -12.87 -25.03
N GLY A 204 -31.83 -12.90 -23.99
CA GLY A 204 -31.89 -12.00 -22.83
C GLY A 204 -33.12 -12.23 -21.93
N ARG A 205 -33.82 -13.36 -22.10
CA ARG A 205 -34.99 -13.71 -21.29
C ARG A 205 -34.56 -14.56 -20.10
N HIS A 206 -35.08 -14.24 -18.92
CA HIS A 206 -34.81 -15.01 -17.71
C HIS A 206 -35.84 -16.13 -17.57
N ARG A 207 -35.46 -17.35 -17.92
CA ARG A 207 -36.32 -18.53 -17.80
C ARG A 207 -36.20 -19.13 -16.41
N LEU A 208 -37.34 -19.32 -15.76
CA LEU A 208 -37.42 -19.91 -14.42
C LEU A 208 -36.99 -21.39 -14.43
N LEU A 209 -36.15 -21.77 -13.47
CA LEU A 209 -35.76 -23.15 -13.21
C LEU A 209 -36.54 -23.72 -12.02
N LYS A 210 -36.82 -25.03 -12.05
CA LYS A 210 -37.41 -25.74 -10.90
C LYS A 210 -36.34 -26.14 -9.88
N TYR A 211 -35.12 -26.41 -10.36
CA TYR A 211 -33.98 -26.86 -9.57
C TYR A 211 -32.70 -26.17 -10.04
N THR A 212 -31.73 -26.04 -9.14
CA THR A 212 -30.38 -25.55 -9.49
C THR A 212 -29.64 -26.59 -10.33
N PRO A 213 -28.93 -26.17 -11.40
CA PRO A 213 -28.07 -27.07 -12.15
C PRO A 213 -26.88 -27.54 -11.28
N GLN A 214 -26.44 -28.79 -11.47
CA GLN A 214 -25.47 -29.43 -10.58
C GLN A 214 -24.07 -28.78 -10.64
N HIS A 215 -23.61 -28.39 -11.82
CA HIS A 215 -22.24 -27.92 -12.05
C HIS A 215 -22.17 -26.54 -12.74
N MET A 216 -23.30 -25.85 -12.86
CA MET A 216 -23.43 -24.57 -13.55
C MET A 216 -23.87 -23.47 -12.59
N HIS A 217 -23.57 -22.22 -12.96
CA HIS A 217 -24.13 -21.06 -12.29
C HIS A 217 -25.55 -20.80 -12.79
N CYS A 218 -26.45 -20.45 -11.89
CA CYS A 218 -27.78 -19.95 -12.21
C CYS A 218 -27.98 -18.58 -11.58
N GLY A 219 -28.84 -17.77 -12.18
CA GLY A 219 -29.36 -16.56 -11.54
C GLY A 219 -30.34 -16.96 -10.45
N ALA A 220 -30.45 -16.16 -9.40
CA ALA A 220 -31.51 -16.25 -8.44
C ALA A 220 -32.01 -14.88 -8.03
N SER A 221 -33.32 -14.80 -7.85
CA SER A 221 -33.99 -13.63 -7.32
C SER A 221 -34.47 -13.96 -5.92
N ILE A 222 -34.04 -13.16 -4.94
CA ILE A 222 -34.48 -13.27 -3.55
C ILE A 222 -35.12 -11.95 -3.12
N TRP A 223 -35.99 -12.02 -2.12
CA TRP A 223 -36.43 -10.85 -1.38
C TRP A 223 -35.61 -10.74 -0.10
N GLY A 224 -35.03 -9.56 0.14
CA GLY A 224 -34.20 -9.30 1.30
C GLY A 224 -33.58 -7.92 1.27
N GLU A 225 -32.76 -7.63 2.28
CA GLU A 225 -31.98 -6.41 2.29
C GLU A 225 -30.87 -6.48 1.23
N SER A 226 -30.75 -5.42 0.43
CA SER A 226 -29.72 -5.36 -0.60
C SER A 226 -28.35 -5.20 0.07
N PRO A 227 -27.31 -5.94 -0.35
CA PRO A 227 -25.93 -5.56 -0.03
C PRO A 227 -25.58 -4.26 -0.76
N ALA A 228 -24.47 -3.62 -0.37
CA ALA A 228 -23.98 -2.41 -1.02
C ALA A 228 -23.95 -2.61 -2.54
N ARG A 229 -24.71 -1.77 -3.25
CA ARG A 229 -24.74 -1.78 -4.70
C ARG A 229 -23.36 -1.38 -5.20
N SER A 230 -22.63 -2.32 -5.80
CA SER A 230 -21.48 -1.98 -6.64
C SER A 230 -21.98 -0.97 -7.66
N ARG A 231 -21.45 0.25 -7.63
CA ARG A 231 -21.64 1.19 -8.75
C ARG A 231 -20.97 0.52 -9.94
N ASN A 232 -21.75 -0.13 -10.79
CA ASN A 232 -21.28 -0.48 -12.12
C ASN A 232 -20.98 0.85 -12.80
N THR A 233 -19.71 1.26 -12.77
CA THR A 233 -19.15 2.20 -13.73
C THR A 233 -19.21 1.49 -15.07
N ASN A 234 -20.20 1.86 -15.89
CA ASN A 234 -20.11 1.68 -17.33
C ASN A 234 -19.03 2.61 -17.89
#